data_AF-A0A800HA49-F1
#
_entry.id   AF-A0A800HA49-F1
#
_cell.length_a   1.000
_cell.length_b   1.000
_cell.length_c   1.000
_cell.angle_alpha   90.00
_cell.angle_beta   90.00
_cell.angle_gamma   90.00
#
_symmetry.space_group_name_H-M   'P 1'
#
loop_
_entity.id
_entity.type
_entity.pdbx_description
1 polymer ?
#
loop_
_entity_poly.entity_id
_entity_poly.type
_entity_poly.pdbx_seq_one_letter_code
_entity_poly.pdbx_strand_id
1 'polypeptide(L)'
;MFLRALNLAKIPVLIAMFVTPIRFFLELAGLPENVIFIIGLLWLTLAFAVYWGIKLYNEKQPYLLLLLSLIIFSPVSRFTVFVVWWIDTKWVIGTHYGLYFDNWIQALLNHVVYGALVQIIPGFLLGSMTLAIMRYRKSVTK
;
A
#
# COMPACT_ATOMS: atom_id res chain seq x y z
N MET A 1 -4.10 -3.91 20.94
CA MET A 1 -3.72 -2.90 19.91
C MET A 1 -3.28 -3.54 18.61
N PHE A 2 -2.25 -4.38 18.64
CA PHE A 2 -1.76 -5.09 17.46
C PHE A 2 -2.84 -5.91 16.72
N LEU A 3 -3.62 -6.75 17.43
CA LEU A 3 -4.74 -7.51 16.84
C LEU A 3 -5.79 -6.62 16.16
N ARG A 4 -6.01 -5.40 16.68
CA ARG A 4 -6.93 -4.43 16.06
C ARG A 4 -6.30 -3.89 14.78
N ALA A 5 -5.03 -3.47 14.81
CA ALA A 5 -4.31 -3.03 13.62
C ALA A 5 -4.25 -4.10 12.52
N LEU A 6 -4.01 -5.37 12.90
CA LEU A 6 -4.07 -6.52 11.98
C LEU A 6 -5.46 -6.65 11.34
N ASN A 7 -6.52 -6.56 12.13
CA ASN A 7 -7.89 -6.61 11.62
C ASN A 7 -8.24 -5.45 10.68
N LEU A 8 -7.65 -4.27 10.89
CA LEU A 8 -7.80 -3.12 9.99
C LEU A 8 -7.00 -3.33 8.70
N ALA A 9 -5.82 -3.93 8.77
CA ALA A 9 -4.94 -4.15 7.62
C ALA A 9 -5.39 -5.31 6.72
N LYS A 10 -6.09 -6.33 7.23
CA LYS A 10 -6.38 -7.57 6.48
C LYS A 10 -7.11 -7.35 5.15
N ILE A 11 -8.14 -6.51 5.13
CA ILE A 11 -8.92 -6.26 3.91
C ILE A 11 -8.09 -5.44 2.90
N PRO A 12 -7.47 -4.31 3.30
CA PRO A 12 -6.51 -3.60 2.47
C PRO A 12 -5.44 -4.51 1.86
N VAL A 13 -4.83 -5.39 2.67
CA VAL A 13 -3.81 -6.35 2.21
C VAL A 13 -4.38 -7.26 1.13
N LEU A 14 -5.53 -7.87 1.39
CA LEU A 14 -6.18 -8.77 0.42
C LEU A 14 -6.43 -8.05 -0.92
N ILE A 15 -6.99 -6.85 -0.88
CA ILE A 15 -7.23 -6.05 -2.09
C ILE A 15 -5.92 -5.77 -2.82
N ALA A 16 -4.91 -5.25 -2.10
CA ALA A 16 -3.63 -4.88 -2.68
C ALA A 16 -2.86 -6.07 -3.26
N MET A 17 -3.05 -7.27 -2.72
CA MET A 17 -2.47 -8.50 -3.27
C MET A 17 -2.99 -8.83 -4.67
N PHE A 18 -4.21 -8.41 -5.02
CA PHE A 18 -4.75 -8.57 -6.38
C PHE A 18 -4.41 -7.42 -7.32
N VAL A 19 -4.12 -6.23 -6.78
CA VAL A 19 -3.73 -5.07 -7.60
C VAL A 19 -2.48 -5.35 -8.43
N THR A 20 -1.45 -5.98 -7.86
CA THR A 20 -0.21 -6.27 -8.59
C THR A 20 -0.41 -7.28 -9.73
N PRO A 21 -1.01 -8.47 -9.51
CA PRO A 21 -1.31 -9.39 -10.60
C PRO A 21 -2.18 -8.76 -11.69
N ILE A 22 -3.21 -7.99 -11.33
CA ILE A 22 -4.07 -7.31 -12.32
C ILE A 22 -3.21 -6.37 -13.18
N ARG A 23 -2.38 -5.53 -12.57
CA ARG A 23 -1.51 -4.61 -13.33
C ARG A 23 -0.53 -5.35 -14.24
N PHE A 24 0.06 -6.43 -13.74
CA PHE A 24 0.97 -7.28 -14.52
C PHE A 24 0.27 -7.88 -15.75
N PHE A 25 -0.91 -8.49 -15.58
CA PHE A 25 -1.65 -9.05 -16.72
C PHE A 25 -2.16 -7.99 -17.70
N LEU A 26 -2.53 -6.80 -17.21
CA LEU A 26 -2.92 -5.68 -18.08
C LEU A 26 -1.74 -5.22 -18.94
N GLU A 27 -0.54 -5.17 -18.39
CA GLU A 27 0.67 -4.86 -19.16
C GLU A 27 0.96 -5.93 -20.22
N LEU A 28 0.83 -7.22 -19.87
CA LEU A 28 0.94 -8.32 -20.83
C LEU A 28 -0.12 -8.25 -21.94
N ALA A 29 -1.29 -7.68 -21.66
CA ALA A 29 -2.32 -7.41 -22.65
C ALA A 29 -2.03 -6.17 -23.51
N GLY A 30 -0.90 -5.49 -23.31
CA GLY A 30 -0.43 -4.36 -24.10
C GLY A 30 -0.81 -2.98 -23.57
N LEU A 31 -1.35 -2.88 -22.34
CA LEU A 31 -1.60 -1.57 -21.73
C LEU A 31 -0.29 -0.88 -21.33
N PRO A 32 -0.18 0.45 -21.56
CA PRO A 32 1.04 1.18 -21.22
C PRO A 32 1.20 1.38 -19.71
N GLU A 33 2.45 1.49 -19.26
CA GLU A 33 2.83 1.56 -17.85
C GLU A 33 2.13 2.72 -17.10
N ASN A 34 1.99 3.87 -17.75
CA ASN A 34 1.34 5.05 -17.18
C ASN A 34 -0.13 4.81 -16.81
N VAL A 35 -0.84 3.96 -17.55
CA VAL A 35 -2.25 3.61 -17.28
C VAL A 35 -2.34 2.61 -16.12
N ILE A 36 -1.53 1.55 -16.15
CA ILE A 36 -1.51 0.55 -15.07
C ILE A 36 -1.02 1.14 -13.75
N PHE A 37 -0.14 2.15 -13.78
CA PHE A 37 0.33 2.87 -12.60
C PHE A 37 -0.81 3.54 -11.84
N ILE A 38 -1.77 4.14 -12.54
CA ILE A 38 -2.93 4.82 -11.94
C ILE A 38 -3.83 3.81 -11.20
N ILE A 39 -4.06 2.63 -11.79
CA ILE A 39 -4.92 1.57 -11.23
C ILE A 39 -4.45 1.14 -9.84
N GLY A 40 -3.14 1.12 -9.62
CA GLY A 40 -2.54 0.71 -8.36
C GLY A 40 -1.70 1.79 -7.71
N LEU A 41 -2.09 3.07 -7.82
CA LEU A 41 -1.34 4.18 -7.22
C LEU A 41 -1.10 3.90 -5.74
N LEU A 42 0.17 3.72 -5.37
CA LEU A 42 0.61 3.29 -4.04
C LEU A 42 -0.15 2.08 -3.48
N TRP A 43 -0.63 1.16 -4.31
CA TRP A 43 -1.49 0.02 -3.91
C TRP A 43 -2.69 0.46 -3.07
N LEU A 44 -3.27 1.60 -3.43
CA LEU A 44 -4.43 2.20 -2.76
C LEU A 44 -4.18 2.65 -1.32
N THR A 45 -2.92 2.72 -0.88
CA THR A 45 -2.54 3.15 0.49
C THR A 45 -3.20 4.47 0.88
N LEU A 46 -3.23 5.45 -0.04
CA LEU A 46 -3.81 6.77 0.23
C LEU A 46 -5.31 6.68 0.49
N ALA A 47 -6.04 5.91 -0.34
CA ALA A 47 -7.46 5.70 -0.16
C ALA A 47 -7.76 4.98 1.17
N PHE A 48 -6.99 3.95 1.51
CA PHE A 48 -7.13 3.25 2.79
C PHE A 48 -6.80 4.16 3.97
N ALA A 49 -5.78 5.01 3.87
CA ALA A 49 -5.42 5.94 4.92
C ALA A 49 -6.52 6.98 5.17
N VAL A 50 -7.11 7.55 4.11
CA VAL A 50 -8.27 8.45 4.23
C VAL A 50 -9.46 7.71 4.86
N TYR A 51 -9.81 6.53 4.34
CA TYR A 51 -10.92 5.73 4.84
C TYR A 51 -10.77 5.43 6.34
N TRP A 52 -9.58 4.98 6.77
CA TRP A 52 -9.31 4.71 8.18
C TRP A 52 -9.23 5.99 9.00
N GLY A 53 -8.72 7.09 8.45
CA GLY A 53 -8.77 8.39 9.13
C GLY A 53 -10.20 8.85 9.42
N ILE A 54 -11.14 8.60 8.51
CA ILE A 54 -12.57 8.88 8.74
C ILE A 54 -13.15 7.94 9.80
N LYS A 55 -12.81 6.64 9.79
CA LYS A 55 -13.42 5.65 10.69
C LYS A 55 -12.85 5.66 12.10
N LEU A 56 -11.55 5.91 12.27
CA LEU A 56 -10.86 5.77 13.54
C LEU A 56 -10.87 7.04 14.39
N TYR A 57 -11.38 8.18 13.89
CA TYR A 57 -11.24 9.48 14.56
C TYR A 57 -11.68 9.54 16.04
N ASN A 58 -12.64 8.72 16.44
CA ASN A 58 -13.16 8.62 17.81
C ASN A 58 -12.45 7.58 18.70
N GLU A 59 -11.51 6.80 18.16
CA GLU A 59 -10.74 5.83 18.93
C GLU A 59 -9.82 6.54 19.93
N LYS A 60 -9.43 5.84 21.00
CA LYS A 60 -8.54 6.38 22.05
C LYS A 60 -7.18 6.80 21.50
N GLN A 61 -6.59 5.97 20.63
CA GLN A 61 -5.26 6.17 20.06
C GLN A 61 -5.27 5.97 18.54
N PRO A 62 -5.91 6.87 17.77
CA PRO A 62 -6.20 6.61 16.37
C PRO A 62 -4.97 6.75 15.48
N TYR A 63 -4.05 7.67 15.81
CA TYR A 63 -2.79 7.84 15.08
C TYR A 63 -1.92 6.58 15.18
N LEU A 64 -1.81 6.00 16.39
CA LEU A 64 -1.05 4.76 16.58
C LEU A 64 -1.71 3.57 15.87
N LEU A 65 -3.04 3.46 15.91
CA LEU A 65 -3.77 2.43 15.18
C LEU A 65 -3.59 2.56 13.66
N LEU A 66 -3.65 3.78 13.13
CA LEU A 66 -3.39 4.07 11.72
C LEU A 66 -1.97 3.66 11.34
N LEU A 67 -0.96 4.11 12.09
CA LEU A 67 0.45 3.80 11.82
C LEU A 67 0.71 2.29 11.84
N LEU A 68 0.25 1.59 12.88
CA LEU A 68 0.43 0.14 12.99
C LEU A 68 -0.28 -0.60 11.85
N SER A 69 -1.47 -0.15 11.44
CA SER A 69 -2.17 -0.77 10.30
C SER A 69 -1.40 -0.61 9.00
N LEU A 70 -0.76 0.55 8.78
CA LEU A 70 0.07 0.83 7.60
C LEU A 70 1.39 0.03 7.62
N ILE A 71 2.02 -0.12 8.79
CA ILE A 71 3.23 -0.93 8.96
C ILE A 71 2.97 -2.40 8.65
N ILE A 72 1.79 -2.92 8.99
CA ILE A 72 1.40 -4.30 8.64
C ILE A 72 1.04 -4.39 7.16
N PHE A 73 0.24 -3.46 6.66
CA PHE A 73 -0.27 -3.48 5.30
C PHE A 73 0.84 -3.36 4.25
N SER A 74 1.73 -2.38 4.41
CA SER A 74 2.61 -1.93 3.32
C SER A 74 3.61 -2.99 2.89
N PRO A 75 4.40 -3.62 3.79
CA PRO A 75 5.35 -4.66 3.40
C PRO A 75 4.67 -5.87 2.75
N VAL A 76 3.52 -6.29 3.28
CA VAL A 76 2.79 -7.45 2.75
C VAL A 76 2.22 -7.16 1.36
N SER A 77 1.65 -5.97 1.15
CA SER A 77 1.18 -5.54 -0.17
C SER A 77 2.32 -5.52 -1.19
N ARG A 78 3.49 -5.02 -0.78
CA ARG A 78 4.66 -4.84 -1.63
C ARG A 78 5.41 -6.13 -1.91
N PHE A 79 5.26 -7.14 -1.06
CA PHE A 79 5.81 -8.47 -1.31
C PHE A 79 5.28 -9.06 -2.63
N THR A 80 4.04 -8.76 -3.02
CA THR A 80 3.51 -9.20 -4.32
C THR A 80 4.29 -8.64 -5.51
N VAL A 81 4.85 -7.43 -5.39
CA VAL A 81 5.68 -6.81 -6.44
C VAL A 81 7.00 -7.55 -6.57
N PHE A 82 7.60 -7.95 -5.44
CA PHE A 82 8.81 -8.77 -5.44
C PHE A 82 8.57 -10.14 -6.11
N VAL A 83 7.42 -10.78 -5.83
CA VAL A 83 7.05 -12.04 -6.48
C VAL A 83 6.90 -11.87 -7.99
N VAL A 84 6.24 -10.79 -8.44
CA VAL A 84 6.09 -10.50 -9.86
C VAL A 84 7.43 -10.17 -10.52
N TRP A 85 8.31 -9.39 -9.89
CA TRP A 85 9.68 -9.18 -10.36
C TRP A 85 10.43 -10.50 -10.54
N TRP A 86 10.31 -11.43 -9.59
CA TRP A 86 10.97 -12.73 -9.69
C TRP A 86 10.40 -13.55 -10.86
N ILE A 87 9.07 -13.53 -11.06
CA ILE A 87 8.44 -14.20 -12.21
C ILE A 87 8.90 -13.56 -13.52
N ASP A 88 8.92 -12.24 -13.62
CA ASP A 88 9.31 -11.57 -14.84
C ASP A 88 10.77 -11.86 -15.22
N THR A 89 11.68 -11.78 -14.25
CA THR A 89 13.12 -12.03 -14.45
C THR A 89 13.44 -13.49 -14.71
N LYS A 90 12.77 -14.43 -14.02
CA LYS A 90 13.05 -15.87 -14.14
C LYS A 90 12.62 -16.44 -15.49
N TRP A 91 11.53 -15.92 -16.07
CA TRP A 91 11.00 -16.37 -17.35
C TRP A 91 11.29 -15.39 -18.50
N VAL A 92 12.01 -14.30 -18.23
CA VAL A 92 12.38 -13.27 -19.22
C VAL A 92 11.14 -12.78 -19.98
N ILE A 93 10.09 -12.47 -19.23
CA ILE A 93 8.79 -12.08 -19.80
C ILE A 93 8.89 -10.67 -20.40
N GLY A 94 9.67 -9.78 -19.80
CA GLY A 94 10.03 -8.47 -20.36
C GLY A 94 9.05 -7.35 -20.01
N THR A 95 8.38 -7.42 -18.85
CA THR A 95 7.57 -6.31 -18.32
C THR A 95 8.44 -5.30 -17.56
N HIS A 96 7.88 -4.13 -17.21
CA HIS A 96 8.57 -3.16 -16.36
C HIS A 96 8.93 -3.73 -14.98
N TYR A 97 8.24 -4.78 -14.54
CA TYR A 97 8.49 -5.40 -13.24
C TYR A 97 9.83 -6.12 -13.16
N GLY A 98 10.44 -6.58 -14.25
CA GLY A 98 11.75 -7.25 -14.22
C GLY A 98 12.95 -6.31 -14.33
N LEU A 99 12.71 -5.00 -14.42
CA LEU A 99 13.76 -4.01 -14.62
C LEU A 99 14.51 -3.66 -13.31
N TYR A 100 15.63 -2.96 -13.47
CA TYR A 100 16.40 -2.25 -12.43
C TYR A 100 17.18 -3.06 -11.39
N PHE A 101 16.89 -4.34 -11.17
CA PHE A 101 17.58 -5.14 -10.14
C PHE A 101 18.19 -6.42 -10.69
N ASP A 102 19.45 -6.67 -10.33
CA ASP A 102 20.22 -7.82 -10.80
C ASP A 102 20.13 -9.03 -9.86
N ASN A 103 19.69 -8.83 -8.62
CA ASN A 103 19.65 -9.89 -7.61
C ASN A 103 18.52 -9.72 -6.61
N TRP A 104 18.25 -10.83 -5.93
CA TRP A 104 17.19 -10.95 -4.94
C TRP A 104 17.30 -9.98 -3.78
N ILE A 105 18.51 -9.72 -3.28
CA ILE A 105 18.71 -8.85 -2.11
C ILE A 105 18.29 -7.42 -2.48
N GLN A 106 18.77 -6.91 -3.62
CA GLN A 106 18.41 -5.59 -4.10
C GLN A 106 16.91 -5.48 -4.36
N ALA A 107 16.31 -6.45 -5.06
CA ALA A 107 14.89 -6.44 -5.37
C ALA A 107 14.02 -6.53 -4.10
N LEU A 108 14.37 -7.39 -3.14
CA LEU A 108 13.63 -7.54 -1.88
C LEU A 108 13.70 -6.24 -1.05
N LEU A 109 14.88 -5.66 -0.89
CA LEU A 109 15.05 -4.40 -0.15
C LEU A 109 14.29 -3.26 -0.81
N ASN A 110 14.38 -3.11 -2.14
CA ASN A 110 13.71 -2.02 -2.84
C ASN A 110 12.19 -2.20 -2.90
N HIS A 111 11.72 -3.39 -3.28
CA HIS A 111 10.29 -3.62 -3.40
C HIS A 111 9.62 -3.63 -2.04
N VAL A 112 10.15 -4.37 -1.06
CA VAL A 112 9.48 -4.58 0.24
C VAL A 112 9.80 -3.47 1.22
N VAL A 113 11.08 -3.15 1.46
CA VAL A 113 11.45 -2.20 2.52
C VAL A 113 11.25 -0.76 2.06
N TYR A 114 11.97 -0.33 1.02
CA TYR A 114 11.84 1.03 0.49
C TYR A 114 10.42 1.30 -0.01
N GLY A 115 9.85 0.35 -0.76
CA GLY A 115 8.47 0.44 -1.22
C GLY A 115 7.43 0.57 -0.10
N ALA A 116 7.63 -0.13 1.03
CA ALA A 116 6.75 0.03 2.18
C ALA A 116 6.89 1.43 2.80
N LEU A 117 8.10 1.99 2.90
CA LEU A 117 8.29 3.35 3.40
C LEU A 117 7.58 4.39 2.51
N VAL A 118 7.69 4.24 1.19
CA VAL A 118 7.00 5.09 0.19
C VAL A 118 5.48 5.01 0.31
N GLN A 119 4.93 3.93 0.87
CA GLN A 119 3.50 3.84 1.19
C GLN A 119 3.17 4.40 2.58
N ILE A 120 3.91 3.98 3.61
CA ILE A 120 3.65 4.31 5.01
C ILE A 120 3.72 5.81 5.22
N ILE A 121 4.75 6.49 4.71
CA ILE A 121 4.98 7.92 4.99
C ILE A 121 3.82 8.78 4.45
N PRO A 122 3.53 8.82 3.13
CA PRO A 122 2.44 9.64 2.62
C PRO A 122 1.06 9.16 3.09
N GLY A 123 0.87 7.84 3.25
CA GLY A 123 -0.35 7.29 3.81
C GLY A 123 -0.60 7.78 5.24
N PHE A 124 0.42 7.73 6.10
CA PHE A 124 0.29 8.16 7.49
C PHE A 124 0.04 9.67 7.59
N LEU A 125 0.73 10.48 6.79
CA LEU A 125 0.50 11.93 6.74
C LEU A 125 -0.95 12.23 6.35
N LEU A 126 -1.42 11.67 5.23
CA LEU A 126 -2.77 11.92 4.73
C LEU A 126 -3.86 11.41 5.69
N GLY A 127 -3.70 10.20 6.24
CA GLY A 127 -4.63 9.65 7.21
C GLY A 127 -4.63 10.44 8.53
N SER A 128 -3.49 10.95 8.97
CA SER A 128 -3.37 11.79 10.17
C SER A 128 -4.04 13.15 9.97
N MET A 129 -3.87 13.77 8.80
CA MET A 129 -4.62 14.99 8.44
C MET A 129 -6.12 14.74 8.46
N THR A 130 -6.56 13.61 7.90
CA THR A 130 -7.97 13.21 7.89
C THR A 130 -8.50 13.04 9.32
N LEU A 131 -7.74 12.37 10.20
CA LEU A 131 -8.08 12.24 11.63
C LEU A 131 -8.24 13.60 12.31
N ALA A 132 -7.30 14.52 12.09
CA ALA A 132 -7.33 15.86 12.66
C ALA A 132 -8.58 16.64 12.21
N ILE A 133 -8.89 16.63 10.91
CA ILE A 133 -10.08 17.27 10.35
C ILE A 133 -11.36 16.70 10.96
N MET A 134 -11.47 15.38 11.06
CA MET A 134 -12.67 14.71 11.59
C MET A 134 -12.88 14.99 13.08
N ARG A 135 -11.80 15.04 13.86
CA ARG A 135 -11.85 15.41 15.28
C ARG A 135 -12.25 16.86 15.46
N TYR A 136 -11.68 17.77 14.67
CA TYR A 136 -12.03 19.19 14.69
C TYR A 136 -13.52 19.40 14.37
N ARG A 137 -14.02 18.81 13.29
CA ARG A 137 -15.45 18.89 12.91
C ARG A 137 -16.38 18.45 14.03
N LYS A 138 -16.07 17.35 14.72
CA LYS A 138 -16.86 16.85 15.84
C LYS A 138 -16.87 17.82 17.04
N SER A 139 -15.74 18.49 17.29
CA SER A 139 -15.64 19.48 18.37
C SER A 139 -16.50 20.71 18.12
N VAL A 140 -16.67 21.12 16.86
CA VAL A 140 -17.46 22.31 16.49
C VAL A 140 -18.97 22.02 16.50
N THR A 141 -19.38 20.78 16.26
CA THR A 141 -20.80 20.35 16.28
C THR A 141 -21.33 19.97 17.66
N LYS A 142 -20.50 20.03 18.70
CA LYS A 142 -20.89 19.82 20.10
C LYS A 142 -21.16 21.16 20.77
#